data_AF-A0A925P4E3-F1
#
_entry.id   AF-A0A925P4E3-F1
#
_cell.length_a   1.000
_cell.length_b   1.000
_cell.length_c   1.000
_cell.angle_alpha   90.00
_cell.angle_beta   90.00
_cell.angle_gamma   90.00
#
_symmetry.space_group_name_H-M   'P 1'
#
loop_
_entity.id
_entity.type
_entity.pdbx_description
1 polymer ?
#
loop_
_entity_poly.entity_id
_entity_poly.type
_entity_poly.pdbx_seq_one_letter_code
_entity_poly.pdbx_strand_id
1 'polypeptide(L)'
;PYVVSGRVAAGGLAAALSTADGLLLTIANALSHDLYYKMIDPHATTARRVTVSKMLLLIVALVAAYVTSLKPGDILFLVGAAFSLAASAFFPALVLGVFWKRANKWGAITGMVAGLSVYMYYMYTTYPFFGGVATAQWFNMSPISAGVFGVPIGIATIIIVSLLTPTPPKAVQDLVEHVRYPNLEGDINTQAT
;
A
#
# COMPACT_ATOMS: atom_id res chain seq x y z
N PRO A 1 -8.98 -26.52 31.30
CA PRO A 1 -7.74 -26.48 32.11
C PRO A 1 -7.06 -25.10 32.06
N TYR A 2 -6.94 -24.41 33.20
CA TYR A 2 -6.46 -23.02 33.30
C TYR A 2 -5.09 -22.77 32.64
N VAL A 3 -4.17 -23.73 32.73
CA VAL A 3 -2.83 -23.65 32.12
C VAL A 3 -2.89 -23.57 30.59
N VAL A 4 -3.80 -24.32 29.96
CA VAL A 4 -3.98 -24.31 28.50
C VAL A 4 -4.57 -22.97 28.07
N SER A 5 -5.60 -22.49 28.77
CA SER A 5 -6.20 -21.17 28.49
C SER A 5 -5.19 -20.03 28.64
N GLY A 6 -4.34 -20.06 29.66
CA GLY A 6 -3.28 -19.07 29.85
C GLY A 6 -2.25 -19.06 28.72
N ARG A 7 -1.82 -20.24 28.26
CA ARG A 7 -0.89 -20.36 27.12
C ARG A 7 -1.50 -19.89 25.80
N VAL A 8 -2.78 -20.21 25.57
CA VAL A 8 -3.51 -19.76 24.37
C VAL A 8 -3.67 -18.24 24.37
N ALA A 9 -4.07 -17.64 25.49
CA ALA A 9 -4.19 -16.19 25.62
C ALA A 9 -2.84 -15.48 25.42
N ALA A 10 -1.77 -15.97 26.05
CA ALA A 10 -0.42 -15.44 25.87
C ALA A 10 0.04 -15.55 24.41
N GLY A 11 -0.20 -16.70 23.76
CA GLY A 11 0.14 -16.91 22.35
C GLY A 11 -0.62 -15.96 21.40
N GLY A 12 -1.93 -15.79 21.62
CA GLY A 12 -2.73 -14.86 20.82
C GLY A 12 -2.29 -13.40 20.97
N LEU A 13 -1.98 -12.99 22.20
CA LEU A 13 -1.48 -11.64 22.49
C LEU A 13 -0.09 -11.41 21.87
N ALA A 14 0.80 -12.41 21.96
CA ALA A 14 2.12 -12.35 21.32
C ALA A 14 2.03 -12.23 19.79
N ALA A 15 1.13 -12.97 19.14
CA ALA A 15 0.92 -12.90 17.69
C ALA A 15 0.40 -11.51 17.26
N ALA A 16 -0.55 -10.94 18.01
CA ALA A 16 -1.08 -9.60 17.75
C ALA A 16 0.01 -8.53 17.90
N LEU A 17 0.81 -8.58 18.97
CA LEU A 17 1.90 -7.64 19.19
C LEU A 17 3.01 -7.76 18.15
N SER A 18 3.36 -8.97 17.73
CA SER A 18 4.37 -9.19 16.68
C SER A 18 3.95 -8.58 15.34
N THR A 19 2.66 -8.70 14.99
CA THR A 19 2.11 -8.10 13.77
C THR A 19 2.07 -6.57 13.88
N ALA A 20 1.61 -6.05 15.04
CA ALA A 20 1.54 -4.61 15.27
C ALA A 20 2.92 -3.95 15.22
N ASP A 21 3.93 -4.53 15.86
CA ASP A 21 5.31 -4.03 15.85
C ASP A 21 5.89 -4.01 14.43
N GLY A 22 5.72 -5.10 13.68
CA GLY A 22 6.16 -5.16 12.29
C GLY A 22 5.51 -4.09 11.40
N LEU A 23 4.20 -3.88 11.52
CA LEU A 23 3.49 -2.85 10.74
C LEU A 23 3.89 -1.44 11.16
N LEU A 24 4.02 -1.16 12.46
CA LEU A 24 4.45 0.15 12.97
C LEU A 24 5.86 0.49 12.50
N LEU A 25 6.80 -0.45 12.60
CA LEU A 25 8.15 -0.28 12.10
C LEU A 25 8.18 -0.06 10.58
N THR A 26 7.36 -0.81 9.83
CA THR A 26 7.24 -0.64 8.38
C THR A 26 6.73 0.76 8.02
N ILE A 27 5.67 1.24 8.68
CA ILE A 27 5.12 2.59 8.47
C ILE A 27 6.15 3.67 8.86
N ALA A 28 6.80 3.53 10.01
CA ALA A 28 7.80 4.48 10.47
C ALA A 28 8.98 4.57 9.50
N ASN A 29 9.45 3.44 8.99
CA ASN A 29 10.54 3.40 8.00
C ASN A 29 10.11 3.99 6.66
N ALA A 30 8.90 3.67 6.17
CA ALA A 30 8.37 4.26 4.94
C ALA A 30 8.26 5.78 5.06
N LEU A 31 7.65 6.30 6.14
CA LEU A 31 7.56 7.75 6.38
C LEU A 31 8.94 8.40 6.54
N SER A 32 9.84 7.76 7.28
CA SER A 32 11.18 8.27 7.49
C SER A 32 11.98 8.37 6.19
N HIS A 33 11.88 7.36 5.32
CA HIS A 33 12.60 7.33 4.06
C HIS A 33 11.95 8.18 2.97
N ASP A 34 10.66 7.98 2.73
CA ASP A 34 9.94 8.59 1.61
C ASP A 34 9.57 10.05 1.87
N LEU A 35 9.17 10.41 3.09
CA LEU A 35 8.82 11.78 3.42
C LEU A 35 10.04 12.55 3.93
N TYR A 36 10.73 12.06 4.96
CA TYR A 36 11.80 12.86 5.58
C TYR A 36 13.08 12.88 4.74
N TYR A 37 13.69 11.74 4.37
CA TYR A 37 14.94 11.81 3.59
C TYR A 37 14.72 12.25 2.17
N LYS A 38 13.70 11.72 1.48
CA LYS A 38 13.55 12.00 0.06
C LYS A 38 12.99 13.40 -0.23
N MET A 39 12.16 13.97 0.67
CA MET A 39 11.54 15.28 0.44
C MET A 39 12.05 16.41 1.35
N ILE A 40 12.48 16.13 2.60
CA ILE A 40 12.82 17.19 3.58
C ILE A 40 14.34 17.39 3.72
N ASP A 41 15.11 16.34 4.06
CA ASP A 41 16.56 16.42 4.26
C ASP A 41 17.28 15.16 3.69
N PRO A 42 17.64 15.19 2.39
CA PRO A 42 18.36 14.09 1.73
C PRO A 42 19.75 13.81 2.29
N HIS A 43 20.36 14.81 2.93
CA HIS A 43 21.73 14.75 3.42
C HIS A 43 21.80 14.46 4.94
N ALA A 44 20.68 14.10 5.56
CA ALA A 44 20.63 13.74 6.98
C ALA A 44 21.60 12.60 7.32
N THR A 45 22.41 12.79 8.37
CA THR A 45 23.37 11.79 8.86
C THR A 45 22.68 10.54 9.39
N THR A 46 23.33 9.38 9.30
CA THR A 46 22.76 8.08 9.74
C THR A 46 22.22 8.11 11.17
N ALA A 47 22.89 8.79 12.09
CA ALA A 47 22.41 8.96 13.47
C ALA A 47 21.09 9.74 13.53
N ARG A 48 21.00 10.86 12.80
CA ARG A 48 19.75 11.64 12.68
C ARG A 48 18.65 10.79 12.05
N ARG A 49 18.99 9.94 11.09
CA ARG A 49 18.04 9.06 10.42
C ARG A 49 17.34 8.12 11.41
N VAL A 50 18.14 7.41 12.20
CA VAL A 50 17.61 6.48 13.21
C VAL A 50 16.76 7.20 14.25
N THR A 51 17.17 8.39 14.69
CA THR A 51 16.40 9.18 15.66
C THR A 51 15.05 9.61 15.08
N VAL A 52 15.00 10.09 13.83
CA VAL A 52 13.75 10.50 13.19
C VAL A 52 12.82 9.30 13.00
N SER A 53 13.32 8.15 12.55
CA SER A 53 12.51 6.93 12.42
C SER A 53 11.88 6.52 13.76
N LYS A 54 12.65 6.54 14.86
CA LYS A 54 12.13 6.23 16.21
C LYS A 54 11.07 7.24 16.70
N MET A 55 11.29 8.52 16.44
CA MET A 55 10.31 9.56 16.78
C MET A 55 9.01 9.42 15.98
N LEU A 56 9.11 9.15 14.67
CA LEU A 56 7.96 8.87 13.82
C LEU A 56 7.21 7.62 14.27
N LEU A 57 7.92 6.56 14.64
CA LEU A 57 7.30 5.34 15.20
C LEU A 57 6.45 5.68 16.42
N LEU A 58 6.99 6.45 17.38
CA LEU A 58 6.27 6.86 18.57
C LEU A 58 5.03 7.70 18.22
N ILE A 59 5.15 8.68 17.32
CA ILE A 59 4.04 9.54 16.89
C ILE A 59 2.93 8.70 16.24
N VAL A 60 3.30 7.82 15.30
CA VAL A 60 2.35 6.93 14.61
C VAL A 60 1.65 6.00 15.62
N ALA A 61 2.39 5.43 16.57
CA ALA A 61 1.82 4.57 17.61
C ALA A 61 0.80 5.32 18.49
N LEU A 62 1.11 6.56 18.91
CA LEU A 62 0.20 7.39 19.70
C LEU A 62 -1.06 7.79 18.91
N VAL A 63 -0.91 8.14 17.64
CA VAL A 63 -2.04 8.47 16.75
C VAL A 63 -2.92 7.24 16.54
N ALA A 64 -2.34 6.08 16.27
CA ALA A 64 -3.07 4.83 16.10
C ALA A 64 -3.82 4.43 17.38
N ALA A 65 -3.18 4.54 18.54
CA ALA A 65 -3.81 4.29 19.84
C ALA A 65 -4.98 5.25 20.10
N TYR A 66 -4.79 6.53 19.80
CA TYR A 66 -5.84 7.56 19.92
C TYR A 66 -7.03 7.26 19.02
N VAL A 67 -6.82 7.03 17.72
CA VAL A 67 -7.89 6.71 16.76
C VAL A 67 -8.62 5.43 17.16
N THR A 68 -7.89 4.41 17.62
CA THR A 68 -8.50 3.13 18.05
C THR A 68 -9.36 3.31 19.31
N SER A 69 -8.95 4.20 20.23
CA SER A 69 -9.71 4.54 21.44
C SER A 69 -11.10 5.13 21.12
N LEU A 70 -11.24 5.81 19.98
CA LEU A 70 -12.51 6.37 19.50
C LEU A 70 -13.51 5.32 19.01
N LYS A 71 -13.10 4.04 18.88
CA LYS A 71 -13.93 2.92 18.38
C LYS A 71 -14.70 3.27 17.10
N PRO A 72 -14.02 3.68 16.01
CA PRO A 72 -14.65 4.20 14.81
C PRO A 72 -15.49 3.17 14.03
N GLY A 73 -15.34 1.88 14.32
CA GLY A 73 -16.10 0.81 13.69
C GLY A 73 -15.58 -0.57 14.05
N ASP A 74 -16.17 -1.59 13.44
CA ASP A 74 -15.78 -2.99 13.63
C ASP A 74 -14.39 -3.25 13.03
N ILE A 75 -13.53 -4.00 13.75
CA ILE A 75 -12.13 -4.23 13.36
C ILE A 75 -12.06 -4.91 12.00
N LEU A 76 -12.93 -5.90 11.78
CA LEU A 76 -12.99 -6.63 10.51
C LEU A 76 -13.29 -5.68 9.35
N PHE A 77 -14.23 -4.76 9.53
CA PHE A 77 -14.60 -3.78 8.51
C PHE A 77 -13.46 -2.80 8.25
N LEU A 78 -12.86 -2.22 9.29
CA LEU A 78 -11.79 -1.23 9.15
C LEU A 78 -10.56 -1.81 8.43
N VAL A 79 -10.13 -3.00 8.82
CA VAL A 79 -8.99 -3.68 8.20
C VAL A 79 -9.32 -4.08 6.76
N GLY A 80 -10.49 -4.65 6.51
CA GLY A 80 -10.91 -5.03 5.17
C GLY A 80 -11.05 -3.84 4.22
N ALA A 81 -11.63 -2.74 4.69
CA ALA A 81 -11.73 -1.49 3.94
C ALA A 81 -10.34 -0.90 3.63
N ALA A 82 -9.42 -0.90 4.60
CA ALA A 82 -8.05 -0.43 4.39
C ALA A 82 -7.31 -1.26 3.32
N PHE A 83 -7.42 -2.60 3.35
CA PHE A 83 -6.85 -3.45 2.31
C PHE A 83 -7.53 -3.27 0.96
N SER A 84 -8.86 -3.11 0.91
CA SER A 84 -9.58 -2.81 -0.33
C SER A 84 -9.18 -1.47 -0.95
N LEU A 85 -8.95 -0.44 -0.12
CA LEU A 85 -8.43 0.85 -0.53
C LEU A 85 -7.02 0.69 -1.11
N ALA A 86 -6.12 0.06 -0.36
CA ALA A 86 -4.74 -0.14 -0.76
C ALA A 86 -4.63 -0.98 -2.04
N ALA A 87 -5.45 -2.03 -2.16
CA ALA A 87 -5.56 -2.83 -3.37
C ALA A 87 -6.01 -1.98 -4.55
N SER A 88 -7.09 -1.21 -4.42
CA SER A 88 -7.58 -0.36 -5.52
C SER A 88 -6.59 0.71 -5.96
N ALA A 89 -5.85 1.30 -5.01
CA ALA A 89 -4.95 2.41 -5.28
C ALA A 89 -3.58 1.94 -5.81
N PHE A 90 -2.96 0.94 -5.19
CA PHE A 90 -1.54 0.62 -5.45
C PHE A 90 -1.33 -0.67 -6.24
N PHE A 91 -2.19 -1.68 -6.03
CA PHE A 91 -1.96 -3.01 -6.60
C PHE A 91 -1.89 -3.01 -8.14
N PRO A 92 -2.80 -2.34 -8.88
CA PRO A 92 -2.68 -2.24 -10.34
C PRO A 92 -1.35 -1.69 -10.83
N ALA A 93 -0.85 -0.64 -10.19
CA ALA A 93 0.39 0.02 -10.57
C ALA A 93 1.62 -0.84 -10.25
N LEU A 94 1.63 -1.51 -9.09
CA LEU A 94 2.71 -2.41 -8.69
C LEU A 94 2.80 -3.64 -9.61
N VAL A 95 1.67 -4.29 -9.87
CA VAL A 95 1.63 -5.49 -10.71
C VAL A 95 2.03 -5.15 -12.15
N LEU A 96 1.42 -4.13 -12.75
CA LEU A 96 1.75 -3.77 -14.13
C LEU A 96 3.15 -3.17 -14.26
N GLY A 97 3.65 -2.47 -13.23
CA GLY A 97 5.02 -1.96 -13.21
C GLY A 97 6.08 -3.06 -13.29
N VAL A 98 5.83 -4.23 -12.70
CA VAL A 98 6.75 -5.38 -12.74
C VAL A 98 6.54 -6.24 -13.99
N PHE A 99 5.28 -6.53 -14.33
CA PHE A 99 4.96 -7.55 -15.34
C PHE A 99 4.70 -7.01 -16.74
N TRP A 100 4.51 -5.69 -16.91
CA TRP A 100 4.17 -5.09 -18.18
C TRP A 100 5.15 -3.98 -18.60
N LYS A 101 6.03 -4.28 -19.56
CA LYS A 101 7.10 -3.38 -20.04
C LYS A 101 6.61 -2.02 -20.55
N ARG A 102 5.35 -1.93 -20.98
CA ARG A 102 4.76 -0.68 -21.49
C ARG A 102 4.15 0.21 -20.40
N ALA A 103 4.06 -0.26 -19.16
CA ALA A 103 3.58 0.54 -18.04
C ALA A 103 4.44 1.80 -17.87
N ASN A 104 3.80 2.96 -17.92
CA ASN A 104 4.48 4.26 -17.82
C ASN A 104 3.90 5.12 -16.71
N LYS A 105 4.60 6.21 -16.36
CA LYS A 105 4.21 7.09 -15.24
C LYS A 105 2.79 7.65 -15.37
N TRP A 106 2.36 7.98 -16.59
CA TRP A 106 1.04 8.54 -16.85
C TRP A 106 -0.06 7.51 -16.64
N GLY A 107 0.13 6.29 -17.15
CA GLY A 107 -0.76 5.17 -16.90
C GLY A 107 -0.83 4.81 -15.43
N ALA A 108 0.31 4.72 -14.75
CA ALA A 108 0.37 4.46 -13.32
C ALA A 108 -0.43 5.49 -12.52
N ILE A 109 -0.14 6.80 -12.66
CA ILE A 109 -0.83 7.86 -11.91
C ILE A 109 -2.34 7.85 -12.19
N THR A 110 -2.73 7.82 -13.46
CA THR A 110 -4.16 7.84 -13.84
C THR A 110 -4.90 6.59 -13.35
N GLY A 111 -4.25 5.42 -13.40
CA GLY A 111 -4.81 4.18 -12.88
C GLY A 111 -4.95 4.15 -11.37
N MET A 112 -3.95 4.64 -10.64
CA MET A 112 -4.03 4.77 -9.18
C MET A 112 -5.19 5.70 -8.78
N VAL A 113 -5.33 6.84 -9.47
CA VAL A 113 -6.44 7.78 -9.25
C VAL A 113 -7.77 7.13 -9.61
N ALA A 114 -7.91 6.51 -10.78
CA ALA A 114 -9.15 5.89 -11.21
C ALA A 114 -9.60 4.76 -10.26
N GLY A 115 -8.69 3.86 -9.89
CA GLY A 115 -8.98 2.78 -8.94
C GLY A 115 -9.39 3.31 -7.57
N LEU A 116 -8.67 4.30 -7.04
CA LEU A 116 -9.01 4.95 -5.77
C LEU A 116 -10.36 5.70 -5.86
N SER A 117 -10.63 6.39 -6.96
CA SER A 117 -11.89 7.11 -7.17
C SER A 117 -13.08 6.16 -7.19
N VAL A 118 -12.98 5.00 -7.85
CA VAL A 118 -14.05 3.97 -7.85
C VAL A 118 -14.26 3.42 -6.44
N TYR A 119 -13.18 3.11 -5.72
CA TYR A 119 -13.27 2.68 -4.33
C TYR A 119 -13.99 3.72 -3.45
N MET A 120 -13.57 4.99 -3.54
CA MET A 120 -14.14 6.08 -2.73
C MET A 120 -15.61 6.32 -3.09
N TYR A 121 -15.95 6.29 -4.39
CA TYR A 121 -17.32 6.42 -4.85
C TYR A 121 -18.21 5.30 -4.29
N TYR A 122 -17.75 4.06 -4.38
CA TYR A 122 -18.51 2.91 -3.85
C TYR A 122 -18.67 2.99 -2.32
N MET A 123 -17.61 3.35 -1.61
CA MET A 123 -17.64 3.50 -0.16
C MET A 123 -18.59 4.62 0.27
N TYR A 124 -18.55 5.78 -0.39
CA TYR A 124 -19.40 6.92 -0.06
C TYR A 124 -20.89 6.64 -0.30
N THR A 125 -21.21 5.96 -1.41
CA THR A 125 -22.60 5.66 -1.80
C THR A 125 -23.22 4.52 -1.00
N THR A 126 -22.40 3.64 -0.42
CA THR A 126 -22.88 2.38 0.17
C THR A 126 -22.70 2.30 1.68
N TYR A 127 -21.70 2.98 2.25
CA TYR A 127 -21.40 2.89 3.68
C TYR A 127 -22.17 3.94 4.50
N PRO A 128 -22.94 3.55 5.53
CA PRO A 128 -23.81 4.47 6.28
C PRO A 128 -23.09 5.64 6.94
N PHE A 129 -21.82 5.47 7.34
CA PHE A 129 -21.02 6.54 7.94
C PHE A 129 -20.89 7.77 7.03
N PHE A 130 -20.92 7.58 5.71
CA PHE A 130 -20.83 8.64 4.71
C PHE A 130 -22.19 9.08 4.15
N GLY A 131 -23.30 8.57 4.70
CA GLY A 131 -24.65 8.80 4.17
C GLY A 131 -25.07 7.85 3.05
N GLY A 132 -24.30 6.77 2.83
CA GLY A 132 -24.61 5.75 1.84
C GLY A 132 -25.79 4.84 2.23
N VAL A 133 -26.41 4.23 1.23
CA VAL A 133 -27.58 3.34 1.39
C VAL A 133 -27.27 1.93 0.88
N ALA A 134 -27.81 0.92 1.55
CA ALA A 134 -27.58 -0.48 1.17
C ALA A 134 -28.11 -0.81 -0.24
N THR A 135 -29.11 -0.07 -0.73
CA THR A 135 -29.64 -0.23 -2.10
C THR A 135 -28.65 0.20 -3.19
N ALA A 136 -27.62 0.97 -2.85
CA ALA A 136 -26.55 1.34 -3.79
C ALA A 136 -25.52 0.22 -3.99
N GLN A 137 -25.62 -0.89 -3.24
CA GLN A 137 -24.71 -2.03 -3.39
C GLN A 137 -24.81 -2.63 -4.78
N TRP A 138 -23.66 -2.70 -5.46
CA TRP A 138 -23.56 -3.39 -6.74
C TRP A 138 -23.45 -4.87 -6.47
N PHE A 139 -24.31 -5.67 -7.12
CA PHE A 139 -24.32 -7.13 -6.99
C PHE A 139 -24.44 -7.65 -5.54
N ASN A 140 -25.05 -6.87 -4.64
CA ASN A 140 -25.12 -7.14 -3.20
C ASN A 140 -23.73 -7.30 -2.53
N MET A 141 -22.70 -6.66 -3.07
CA MET A 141 -21.36 -6.69 -2.50
C MET A 141 -21.23 -5.69 -1.35
N SER A 142 -20.76 -6.16 -0.20
CA SER A 142 -20.50 -5.30 0.96
C SER A 142 -19.43 -4.23 0.65
N PRO A 143 -19.54 -3.01 1.22
CA PRO A 143 -18.54 -1.94 1.04
C PRO A 143 -17.11 -2.37 1.38
N ILE A 144 -16.95 -3.33 2.28
CA ILE A 144 -15.65 -3.90 2.66
C ILE A 144 -14.89 -4.48 1.45
N SER A 145 -15.61 -4.92 0.41
CA SER A 145 -15.09 -5.56 -0.80
C SER A 145 -15.02 -4.61 -2.01
N ALA A 146 -15.07 -3.29 -1.79
CA ALA A 146 -14.98 -2.28 -2.85
C ALA A 146 -13.77 -2.45 -3.78
N GLY A 147 -12.69 -3.08 -3.29
CA GLY A 147 -11.49 -3.39 -4.07
C GLY A 147 -11.73 -4.23 -5.32
N VAL A 148 -12.78 -5.04 -5.33
CA VAL A 148 -13.18 -5.86 -6.49
C VAL A 148 -13.50 -5.00 -7.71
N PHE A 149 -13.97 -3.76 -7.51
CA PHE A 149 -14.27 -2.84 -8.61
C PHE A 149 -13.09 -1.92 -8.92
N GLY A 150 -12.40 -1.42 -7.89
CA GLY A 150 -11.28 -0.48 -8.06
C GLY A 150 -10.08 -1.12 -8.77
N VAL A 151 -9.74 -2.37 -8.46
CA VAL A 151 -8.56 -3.05 -9.03
C VAL A 151 -8.69 -3.27 -10.55
N PRO A 152 -9.77 -3.86 -11.09
CA PRO A 152 -9.92 -4.03 -12.54
C PRO A 152 -9.94 -2.70 -13.29
N ILE A 153 -10.61 -1.68 -12.76
CA ILE A 153 -10.64 -0.35 -13.37
C ILE A 153 -9.26 0.29 -13.37
N GLY A 154 -8.50 0.17 -12.28
CA GLY A 154 -7.12 0.63 -12.22
C GLY A 154 -6.25 -0.06 -13.26
N ILE A 155 -6.33 -1.39 -13.37
CA ILE A 155 -5.59 -2.18 -14.39
C ILE A 155 -5.97 -1.73 -15.80
N ALA A 156 -7.26 -1.64 -16.10
CA ALA A 156 -7.75 -1.22 -17.41
C ALA A 156 -7.27 0.20 -17.77
N THR A 157 -7.34 1.13 -16.80
CA THR A 157 -6.91 2.51 -16.99
C THR A 157 -5.41 2.60 -17.24
N ILE A 158 -4.59 1.88 -16.46
CA ILE A 158 -3.13 1.83 -16.70
C ILE A 158 -2.88 1.31 -18.12
N ILE A 159 -3.56 0.24 -18.52
CA ILE A 159 -3.39 -0.34 -19.85
C ILE A 159 -3.73 0.70 -20.93
N ILE A 160 -4.94 1.25 -20.89
CA ILE A 160 -5.41 2.20 -21.90
C ILE A 160 -4.50 3.43 -21.97
N VAL A 161 -4.20 4.05 -20.83
CA VAL A 161 -3.41 5.29 -20.81
C VAL A 161 -1.96 5.03 -21.20
N SER A 162 -1.35 3.93 -20.77
CA SER A 162 0.01 3.57 -21.22
C SER A 162 0.08 3.18 -22.69
N LEU A 163 -1.02 2.74 -23.30
CA LEU A 163 -1.11 2.56 -24.75
C LEU A 163 -1.21 3.91 -25.49
N LEU A 164 -1.93 4.89 -24.92
CA LEU A 164 -2.17 6.20 -25.53
C LEU A 164 -1.03 7.22 -25.30
N THR A 165 -0.16 6.97 -24.32
CA THR A 165 0.95 7.87 -23.96
C THR A 165 2.31 7.31 -24.38
N PRO A 166 3.38 8.13 -24.41
CA PRO A 166 4.69 7.69 -24.86
C PRO A 166 5.22 6.49 -24.08
N THR A 167 5.91 5.59 -24.77
CA THR A 167 6.55 4.43 -24.17
C THR A 167 7.64 4.85 -23.16
N PRO A 168 7.86 4.07 -22.08
CA PRO A 168 8.97 4.32 -21.16
C PRO A 168 10.33 4.36 -21.90
N PRO A 169 11.32 5.16 -21.44
CA PRO A 169 12.68 5.13 -21.96
C PRO A 169 13.28 3.73 -21.91
N LYS A 170 14.14 3.37 -22.88
CA LYS A 170 14.76 2.04 -22.95
C LYS A 170 15.46 1.64 -21.65
N ALA A 171 16.22 2.56 -21.04
CA ALA A 171 16.87 2.33 -19.75
C ALA A 171 15.91 1.86 -18.63
N VAL A 172 14.67 2.35 -18.63
CA VAL A 172 13.64 1.90 -17.65
C VAL A 172 13.11 0.52 -18.00
N GLN A 173 12.92 0.23 -19.30
CA GLN A 173 12.50 -1.10 -19.75
C GLN A 173 13.57 -2.15 -19.46
N ASP A 174 14.85 -1.81 -19.69
CA ASP A 174 16.00 -2.66 -19.44
C ASP A 174 16.17 -2.93 -17.93
N LEU A 175 15.96 -1.91 -17.09
CA LEU A 175 15.95 -2.06 -15.64
C LEU A 175 14.86 -3.04 -15.18
N VAL A 176 13.62 -2.88 -15.68
CA VAL A 176 12.50 -3.77 -15.34
C VAL A 176 12.79 -5.20 -15.82
N GLU A 177 13.38 -5.35 -17.01
CA GLU A 177 13.76 -6.65 -17.55
C GLU A 177 14.86 -7.33 -16.73
N HIS A 178 15.87 -6.59 -16.30
CA HIS A 178 16.93 -7.09 -15.41
C HIS A 178 16.39 -7.51 -14.04
N VAL A 179 15.47 -6.74 -13.45
CA VAL A 179 14.83 -7.10 -12.17
C VAL A 179 13.95 -8.35 -12.31
N ARG A 180 13.28 -8.52 -13.46
CA ARG A 180 12.38 -9.65 -13.71
C ARG A 180 13.10 -10.94 -14.09
N TYR A 181 14.14 -10.82 -14.90
CA TYR A 181 15.00 -11.91 -15.35
C TYR A 181 16.43 -11.56 -14.98
N PRO A 182 16.81 -11.72 -13.68
CA PRO A 182 18.19 -11.59 -13.30
C PRO A 182 18.96 -12.71 -13.98
N ASN A 183 19.57 -12.43 -15.14
CA ASN A 183 20.52 -13.34 -15.76
C ASN A 183 21.64 -13.55 -14.73
N LEU A 184 21.81 -14.78 -14.25
CA LEU A 184 22.88 -15.15 -13.32
C LEU A 184 24.27 -15.15 -13.99
N GLU A 185 24.35 -14.90 -15.30
CA GLU A 185 25.60 -14.89 -16.07
C GLU A 185 25.59 -13.74 -17.10
N GLY A 186 26.57 -12.82 -16.98
CA GLY A 186 26.99 -11.91 -18.07
C GLY A 186 26.99 -10.41 -17.74
N ASP A 187 28.20 -9.87 -17.53
CA ASP A 187 28.62 -8.49 -17.81
C ASP A 187 28.15 -7.31 -16.94
N ILE A 188 28.49 -7.35 -15.64
CA ILE A 188 28.85 -6.11 -14.93
C ILE A 188 30.37 -6.09 -14.76
N ASN A 189 31.06 -5.42 -15.69
CA ASN A 189 32.48 -5.12 -15.54
C ASN A 189 32.64 -4.02 -14.47
N THR A 190 32.87 -4.42 -13.22
CA THR A 190 33.09 -3.52 -12.07
C THR A 190 34.50 -2.89 -12.05
N GLN A 191 35.13 -2.71 -13.21
CA GLN A 191 36.36 -1.94 -13.32
C GLN A 191 35.97 -0.46 -13.49
N ALA A 192 35.84 0.23 -12.37
CA ALA A 192 35.83 1.68 -12.34
C ALA A 192 37.23 2.18 -12.76
N THR A 193 37.28 2.99 -13.83
CA THR A 193 38.35 3.98 -14.06
C THR A 193 37.93 5.31 -13.48
#